data_AF-A0A352IT18-F1
#
_entry.id   AF-A0A352IT18-F1
#
_cell.length_a   1.000
_cell.length_b   1.000
_cell.length_c   1.000
_cell.angle_alpha   90.00
_cell.angle_beta   90.00
_cell.angle_gamma   90.00
#
_symmetry.space_group_name_H-M   'P 1'
#
loop_
_entity.id
_entity.type
_entity.pdbx_description
1 polymer ?
#
loop_
_entity_poly.entity_id
_entity_poly.type
_entity_poly.pdbx_seq_one_letter_code
_entity_poly.pdbx_strand_id
1 'polypeptide(L)' 'DGRALMALVTRSAGEAGLSLQRFEPSGEDAIRVWLENVPFAEVAAWLERLNGNHGVVIDQAAMDRASEPGRVSVRLTLAI' A
#
# COMPACT_ATOMS: atom_id res chain seq x y z
N ASP A 1 13.61 -10.15 0.67
CA ASP A 1 13.67 -10.21 -0.81
C ASP A 1 12.57 -9.33 -1.39
N GLY A 2 12.94 -8.19 -1.96
CA GLY A 2 12.02 -7.21 -2.53
C GLY A 2 11.10 -7.75 -3.63
N ARG A 3 11.47 -8.84 -4.33
CA ARG A 3 10.57 -9.51 -5.28
C ARG A 3 9.39 -10.18 -4.58
N ALA A 4 9.67 -10.88 -3.48
CA ALA A 4 8.62 -11.51 -2.67
C ALA A 4 7.69 -10.46 -2.04
N LEU A 5 8.26 -9.35 -1.54
CA LEU A 5 7.49 -8.22 -1.02
C LEU A 5 6.60 -7.62 -2.10
N MET A 6 7.12 -7.38 -3.31
CA MET A 6 6.31 -6.87 -4.43
C MET A 6 5.15 -7.79 -4.78
N ALA A 7 5.39 -9.09 -4.88
CA ALA A 7 4.34 -10.06 -5.19
C ALA A 7 3.27 -10.12 -4.07
N LEU A 8 3.68 -9.98 -2.81
CA LEU A 8 2.77 -9.92 -1.67
C LEU A 8 1.91 -8.64 -1.68
N VAL A 9 2.55 -7.47 -1.84
CA VAL A 9 1.88 -6.17 -1.81
C VAL A 9 0.88 -6.03 -2.97
N THR A 10 1.28 -6.41 -4.18
CA THR A 10 0.38 -6.35 -5.35
C THR A 10 -0.81 -7.31 -5.24
N ARG A 11 -0.57 -8.56 -4.82
CA ARG A 11 -1.64 -9.56 -4.61
C ARG A 11 -2.61 -9.13 -3.50
N SER A 12 -2.10 -8.75 -2.33
CA SER A 12 -2.92 -8.38 -1.18
C SER A 12 -3.73 -7.10 -1.40
N ALA A 13 -3.20 -6.14 -2.18
CA ALA A 13 -3.97 -4.97 -2.60
C ALA A 13 -5.16 -5.38 -3.48
N GLY A 14 -4.93 -6.26 -4.47
CA GLY A 14 -6.01 -6.80 -5.30
C GLY A 14 -7.07 -7.56 -4.49
N GLU A 15 -6.66 -8.40 -3.54
CA GLU A 15 -7.57 -9.10 -2.60
C GLU A 15 -8.36 -8.13 -1.70
N ALA A 16 -7.79 -6.96 -1.40
CA ALA A 16 -8.45 -5.89 -0.65
C ALA A 16 -9.40 -5.03 -1.50
N GLY A 17 -9.50 -5.26 -2.82
CA GLY A 17 -10.24 -4.39 -3.74
C GLY A 17 -9.51 -3.09 -4.09
N LEU A 18 -8.24 -2.95 -3.69
CA LEU A 18 -7.42 -1.77 -3.91
C LEU A 18 -6.64 -1.89 -5.23
N SER A 19 -6.84 -0.92 -6.12
CA SER A 19 -6.08 -0.82 -7.37
C SER A 19 -4.84 0.04 -7.17
N LEU A 20 -3.66 -0.55 -7.38
CA LEU A 20 -2.39 0.17 -7.39
C LEU A 20 -2.20 0.85 -8.74
N GLN A 21 -2.14 2.18 -8.75
CA GLN A 21 -1.90 2.96 -9.98
C GLN A 21 -0.45 2.81 -10.46
N ARG A 22 0.47 2.73 -9.49
CA ARG A 22 1.89 2.52 -9.73
C ARG A 22 2.46 1.72 -8.57
N PHE A 23 3.48 0.93 -8.85
CA PHE A 23 4.32 0.31 -7.84
C PHE A 23 5.72 0.08 -8.40
N GLU A 24 6.74 0.23 -7.57
CA GLU A 24 8.14 0.04 -7.97
C GLU A 24 9.00 -0.39 -6.77
N PRO A 25 10.05 -1.20 -6.99
CA PRO A 25 11.02 -1.50 -5.94
C PRO A 25 11.66 -0.21 -5.40
N SER A 26 11.98 -0.20 -4.11
CA SER A 26 12.74 0.85 -3.45
C SER A 26 13.81 0.22 -2.55
N GLY A 27 15.01 -0.01 -3.08
CA GLY A 27 16.04 -0.75 -2.36
C GLY A 27 15.84 -2.27 -2.45
N GLU A 28 16.42 -3.02 -1.50
CA GLU A 28 16.42 -4.49 -1.51
C GLU A 28 15.18 -5.12 -0.86
N ASP A 29 14.53 -4.37 0.01
CA ASP A 29 13.55 -4.82 1.01
C ASP A 29 12.35 -3.87 1.14
N ALA A 30 12.22 -2.87 0.26
CA ALA A 30 11.06 -2.00 0.23
C ALA A 30 10.43 -1.84 -1.17
N ILE A 31 9.18 -1.41 -1.18
CA ILE A 31 8.37 -1.11 -2.37
C ILE A 31 7.64 0.22 -2.17
N ARG A 32 7.61 1.04 -3.22
CA ARG A 32 6.74 2.20 -3.27
C ARG A 32 5.47 1.88 -4.02
N VAL A 33 4.34 2.34 -3.50
CA VAL A 33 3.02 2.16 -4.11
C VAL A 33 2.23 3.46 -4.11
N TRP A 34 1.41 3.62 -5.15
CA TRP A 34 0.52 4.74 -5.33
C TRP A 34 -0.89 4.20 -5.50
N LEU A 35 -1.82 4.73 -4.72
CA LEU A 35 -3.25 4.52 -4.90
C LEU A 35 -3.92 5.89 -5.02
N GLU A 36 -4.85 6.01 -5.94
CA GLU A 36 -5.56 7.26 -6.17
C GLU A 36 -7.04 7.07 -6.00
N ASN A 37 -7.67 8.03 -5.31
CA ASN A 37 -9.11 8.07 -5.11
C ASN A 37 -9.59 6.67 -4.65
N VAL A 38 -9.18 6.25 -3.45
CA VAL A 38 -9.54 4.97 -2.81
C VAL A 38 -10.17 5.22 -1.42
N PRO A 39 -11.07 4.36 -0.92
CA PRO A 39 -11.64 4.52 0.41
C PRO A 39 -10.55 4.41 1.48
N PHE A 40 -10.44 5.42 2.35
CA PHE A 40 -9.43 5.44 3.42
C PHE A 40 -9.50 4.20 4.31
N ALA A 41 -10.71 3.76 4.65
CA ALA A 41 -10.92 2.60 5.52
C ALA A 41 -10.36 1.31 4.91
N GLU A 42 -10.46 1.13 3.59
CA GLU A 42 -9.91 -0.06 2.92
C GLU A 42 -8.37 -0.03 2.92
N VAL A 43 -7.77 1.13 2.69
CA VAL A 43 -6.31 1.31 2.79
C VAL A 43 -5.83 1.00 4.20
N ALA A 44 -6.48 1.55 5.23
CA ALA A 44 -6.12 1.32 6.62
C ALA A 44 -6.20 -0.17 7.00
N ALA A 45 -7.31 -0.84 6.66
CA ALA A 45 -7.49 -2.26 6.93
C ALA A 45 -6.48 -3.13 6.16
N TRP A 46 -6.11 -2.75 4.93
CA TRP A 46 -5.08 -3.44 4.16
C TRP A 46 -3.69 -3.32 4.79
N LEU A 47 -3.32 -2.11 5.23
CA LEU A 47 -2.05 -1.86 5.92
C LEU A 47 -1.95 -2.62 7.25
N GLU A 48 -3.04 -2.68 8.01
CA GLU A 48 -3.13 -3.47 9.24
C GLU A 48 -2.88 -4.96 8.98
N ARG A 49 -3.50 -5.52 7.94
CA ARG A 49 -3.28 -6.93 7.55
C ARG A 49 -1.85 -7.20 7.08
N LEU A 50 -1.26 -6.29 6.31
CA LEU A 50 0.13 -6.39 5.87
C LEU A 50 1.09 -6.45 7.07
N ASN A 51 0.91 -5.57 8.05
CA ASN A 51 1.70 -5.56 9.27
C ASN A 51 1.46 -6.83 10.11
N GLY A 52 0.20 -7.15 10.41
CA GLY A 52 -0.16 -8.25 11.33
C GLY A 52 0.17 -9.64 10.80
N ASN A 53 -0.02 -9.89 9.50
CA ASN A 53 0.13 -11.23 8.91
C ASN A 53 1.51 -11.47 8.28
N HIS A 54 2.20 -10.40 7.88
CA HIS A 54 3.40 -10.50 7.05
C HIS A 54 4.58 -9.68 7.59
N GLY A 55 4.41 -8.92 8.68
CA GLY A 55 5.48 -8.08 9.24
C GLY A 55 5.85 -6.88 8.36
N VAL A 56 5.06 -6.58 7.33
CA VAL A 56 5.33 -5.46 6.42
C VAL A 56 4.95 -4.15 7.11
N VAL A 57 5.93 -3.25 7.24
CA VAL A 57 5.78 -1.97 7.93
C VAL A 57 5.70 -0.81 6.94
N ILE A 58 5.17 0.32 7.41
CA ILE A 58 5.17 1.58 6.68
C ILE A 58 6.47 2.31 7.01
N ASP A 59 7.36 2.43 6.03
CA ASP A 59 8.58 3.24 6.13
C ASP A 59 8.26 4.72 5.87
N GLN A 60 7.44 5.01 4.86
CA GLN A 60 6.95 6.35 4.57
C GLN A 60 5.48 6.32 4.14
N ALA A 61 4.74 7.36 4.53
CA ALA A 61 3.37 7.58 4.07
C ALA A 61 3.11 9.06 3.79
N ALA A 62 2.52 9.33 2.64
CA ALA A 62 1.87 10.59 2.32
C ALA A 62 0.44 10.31 1.89
N MET A 63 -0.51 11.09 2.40
CA MET A 63 -1.93 10.89 2.19
C MET A 63 -2.62 12.23 2.00
N ASP A 64 -3.30 12.36 0.87
CA ASP A 64 -4.03 13.56 0.50
C ASP A 64 -5.52 13.24 0.38
N ARG A 65 -6.38 14.16 0.82
CA ARG A 65 -7.83 14.03 0.62
C ARG A 65 -8.14 14.02 -0.87
N ALA A 66 -9.00 13.10 -1.31
CA ALA A 66 -9.52 13.11 -2.68
C ALA A 66 -10.74 14.03 -2.79
N SER A 67 -11.36 14.06 -3.98
CA SER A 67 -12.54 14.89 -4.28
C SER A 67 -13.78 14.50 -3.47
N GLU A 68 -13.91 13.23 -3.08
CA GLU A 68 -15.06 12.69 -2.37
C GLU A 68 -14.75 12.45 -0.87
N PRO A 69 -15.71 12.73 0.04
CA PRO A 69 -15.54 12.43 1.45
C PRO A 69 -15.17 10.96 1.71
N GLY A 70 -14.22 10.74 2.61
CA GLY A 70 -13.75 9.39 2.99
C GLY A 70 -12.82 8.73 1.96
N ARG A 71 -12.48 9.41 0.86
CA ARG A 71 -11.56 8.91 -0.17
C ARG A 71 -10.24 9.67 -0.14
N VAL A 72 -9.15 8.96 -0.45
CA VAL A 72 -7.78 9.48 -0.36
C VAL A 72 -6.96 9.07 -1.57
N SER A 73 -5.92 9.85 -1.86
CA SER A 73 -4.78 9.40 -2.65
C SER A 73 -3.60 9.19 -1.71
N VAL A 74 -2.94 8.03 -1.82
CA VAL A 74 -1.86 7.63 -0.91
C VAL A 74 -0.61 7.27 -1.69
N ARG A 75 0.51 7.65 -1.11
CA ARG A 75 1.85 7.26 -1.54
C ARG A 75 2.54 6.62 -0.34
N LEU A 76 2.93 5.38 -0.49
CA LEU A 76 3.47 4.58 0.61
C LEU A 76 4.81 3.98 0.19
N THR A 77 5.78 3.99 1.10
CA THR A 77 6.93 3.10 1.06
C THR A 77 6.70 2.02 2.11
N LEU A 78 6.65 0.77 1.68
CA LEU A 78 6.42 -0.40 2.53
C LEU A 78 7.68 -1.26 2.55
N ALA A 79 8.10 -1.73 3.72
CA ALA A 79 9.32 -2.50 3.90
C ALA A 79 9.08 -3.75 4.76
N ILE A 80 10.01 -4.71 4.71
CA ILE A 80 10.00 -5.95 5.54
C ILE A 80 11.31 -6.12 6.30
#